data_AF-A0A522PEF0-F1
#
_entry.id   AF-A0A522PEF0-F1
#
_cell.length_a   1.000
_cell.length_b   1.000
_cell.length_c   1.000
_cell.angle_alpha   90.00
_cell.angle_beta   90.00
_cell.angle_gamma   90.00
#
_symmetry.space_group_name_H-M   'P 1'
#
loop_
_entity.id
_entity.type
_entity.pdbx_description
1 polymer ?
#
loop_
_entity_poly.entity_id
_entity_poly.type
_entity_poly.pdbx_seq_one_letter_code
_entity_poly.pdbx_strand_id
1 'polypeptide(L)'
;MRWRRSSPRPTSDASRTSWSFPSPARRRSEQSRLKQLRLAQLRLRRTFTATGLPRTEQSEVSGINEVDRPAHWPSLALAAALAIVLESTWLSRLHLRGGSLDLVVVFVAWYAATAGASKGLLYGALCGMAEDALAVRTGAAHMLALGLTGAVCGLGSRFVLPDSVFAIAGIVAVGTVLSDAIFWSTMSMGGFPDGLGSLHFHRSLWSALLGVMTFVILWSTSTWLRNRNGSR
;
A
#
# COMPACT_ATOMS: atom_id res chain seq x y z
N MET A 1 32.42 40.02 -10.35
CA MET A 1 31.13 40.28 -11.03
C MET A 1 30.01 40.31 -9.99
N ARG A 2 29.38 41.47 -9.81
CA ARG A 2 28.53 41.81 -8.66
C ARG A 2 27.05 41.82 -9.11
N TRP A 3 26.30 40.77 -8.76
CA TRP A 3 24.88 40.62 -9.11
C TRP A 3 24.02 41.60 -8.30
N ARG A 4 23.38 42.55 -9.00
CA ARG A 4 22.49 43.57 -8.45
C ARG A 4 21.06 43.02 -8.46
N ARG A 5 20.53 42.61 -7.31
CA ARG A 5 19.12 42.20 -7.16
C ARG A 5 18.23 43.45 -7.16
N SER A 6 17.40 43.59 -8.18
CA SER A 6 16.28 44.53 -8.24
C SER A 6 15.10 43.96 -7.45
N SER A 7 14.71 44.62 -6.37
CA SER A 7 13.50 44.32 -5.61
C SER A 7 12.25 44.87 -6.34
N PRO A 8 11.17 44.08 -6.50
CA PRO A 8 9.91 44.59 -7.02
C PRO A 8 9.21 45.47 -5.97
N ARG A 9 8.67 46.61 -6.43
CA ARG A 9 7.87 47.55 -5.63
C ARG A 9 6.49 46.94 -5.34
N PRO A 10 5.95 47.09 -4.12
CA PRO A 10 4.55 46.76 -3.83
C PRO A 10 3.62 47.81 -4.45
N THR A 11 2.76 47.40 -5.38
CA THR A 11 1.64 48.20 -5.87
C THR A 11 0.52 48.17 -4.83
N SER A 12 0.36 49.30 -4.15
CA SER A 12 -0.74 49.58 -3.23
C SER A 12 -2.02 49.85 -4.02
N ASP A 13 -2.77 48.81 -4.35
CA ASP A 13 -4.12 48.95 -4.90
C ASP A 13 -5.15 48.73 -3.79
N ALA A 14 -5.37 49.79 -3.03
CA ALA A 14 -6.35 49.86 -1.95
C ALA A 14 -7.74 50.11 -2.55
N SER A 15 -8.31 49.11 -3.23
CA SER A 15 -9.71 49.13 -3.59
C SER A 15 -10.56 48.98 -2.32
N ARG A 16 -11.10 50.10 -1.83
CA ARG A 16 -12.14 50.14 -0.79
C ARG A 16 -13.36 49.36 -1.27
N THR A 17 -13.41 48.06 -0.97
CA THR A 17 -14.64 47.28 -1.02
C THR A 17 -15.54 47.75 0.11
N SER A 18 -16.52 48.59 -0.21
CA SER A 18 -17.60 48.97 0.70
C SER A 18 -18.39 47.71 1.06
N TRP A 19 -18.17 47.20 2.26
CA TRP A 19 -18.94 46.09 2.83
C TRP A 19 -20.35 46.58 3.15
N SER A 20 -21.24 46.49 2.16
CA SER A 20 -22.67 46.67 2.40
C SER A 20 -23.17 45.48 3.21
N PHE A 21 -23.38 45.69 4.51
CA PHE A 21 -23.94 44.66 5.39
C PHE A 21 -25.35 44.28 4.89
N PRO A 22 -25.63 43.00 4.64
CA PRO A 22 -26.94 42.57 4.18
C PRO A 22 -27.98 42.84 5.28
N SER A 23 -29.00 43.61 4.92
CA SER A 23 -30.14 43.97 5.78
C SER A 23 -30.72 42.73 6.49
N PRO A 24 -31.08 42.83 7.78
CA PRO A 24 -31.56 41.70 8.60
C PRO A 24 -32.79 40.99 8.02
N ALA A 25 -33.59 41.69 7.21
CA ALA A 25 -34.73 41.09 6.50
C ALA A 25 -34.29 40.02 5.48
N ARG A 26 -33.15 40.21 4.81
CA ARG A 26 -32.64 39.27 3.79
C ARG A 26 -32.15 37.96 4.41
N ARG A 27 -31.55 38.01 5.61
CA ARG A 27 -31.03 36.82 6.33
C ARG A 27 -32.12 35.81 6.70
N ARG A 28 -33.33 36.26 7.04
CA ARG A 28 -34.45 35.34 7.35
C ARG A 28 -34.89 34.53 6.13
N SER A 29 -34.86 35.13 4.94
CA SER A 29 -35.26 34.44 3.71
C SER A 29 -34.26 33.35 3.28
N GLU A 30 -32.96 33.60 3.46
CA GLU A 30 -31.91 32.62 3.12
C GLU A 30 -31.88 31.44 4.09
N GLN A 31 -32.07 31.69 5.40
CA GLN A 31 -32.14 30.59 6.37
C GLN A 31 -33.33 29.66 6.11
N SER A 32 -34.48 30.21 5.70
CA SER A 32 -35.65 29.40 5.32
C SER A 32 -35.38 28.57 4.06
N ARG A 33 -34.71 29.13 3.06
CA ARG A 33 -34.28 28.39 1.85
C ARG A 33 -33.31 27.25 2.18
N LEU A 34 -32.31 27.49 3.05
CA LEU A 34 -31.36 26.45 3.45
C LEU A 34 -32.02 25.31 4.23
N LYS A 35 -33.00 25.62 5.09
CA LYS A 35 -33.80 24.59 5.78
C LYS A 35 -34.63 23.78 4.80
N GLN A 36 -35.27 24.42 3.81
CA GLN A 36 -36.03 23.71 2.77
C GLN A 36 -35.13 22.84 1.89
N LEU A 37 -33.94 23.31 1.53
CA LEU A 37 -32.97 22.51 0.75
C LEU A 37 -32.46 21.30 1.54
N ARG A 38 -32.17 21.46 2.84
CA ARG A 38 -31.80 20.30 3.69
C ARG A 38 -32.95 19.30 3.81
N LEU A 39 -34.19 19.77 3.98
CA LEU A 39 -35.36 18.88 4.04
C LEU A 39 -35.62 18.19 2.70
N ALA A 40 -35.41 18.87 1.58
CA ALA A 40 -35.52 18.30 0.24
C ALA A 40 -34.42 17.23 0.00
N GLN A 41 -33.18 17.50 0.39
CA GLN A 41 -32.08 16.52 0.30
C GLN A 41 -32.31 15.30 1.20
N LEU A 42 -32.85 15.50 2.41
CA LEU A 42 -33.21 14.39 3.31
C LEU A 42 -34.38 13.55 2.76
N ARG A 43 -35.36 14.17 2.08
CA ARG A 43 -36.43 13.44 1.40
C ARG A 43 -35.91 12.64 0.21
N LEU A 44 -35.05 13.22 -0.63
CA LEU A 44 -34.42 12.53 -1.75
C LEU A 44 -33.56 11.34 -1.27
N ARG A 45 -32.85 11.49 -0.15
CA ARG A 45 -32.07 10.39 0.43
C ARG A 45 -32.95 9.24 0.94
N ARG A 46 -34.17 9.53 1.40
CA ARG A 46 -35.15 8.52 1.86
C ARG A 46 -35.90 7.84 0.71
N THR A 47 -36.26 8.55 -0.35
CA THR A 47 -36.93 7.93 -1.50
C THR A 47 -35.99 7.05 -2.31
N PHE A 48 -34.69 7.38 -2.38
CA PHE A 48 -33.69 6.50 -3.01
C PHE A 48 -33.41 5.22 -2.20
N THR A 49 -33.83 5.14 -0.94
CA THR A 49 -33.73 3.91 -0.14
C THR A 49 -35.00 3.05 -0.17
N ALA A 50 -36.09 3.53 -0.79
CA ALA A 50 -37.39 2.86 -0.77
C ALA A 50 -37.76 2.19 -2.10
N THR A 51 -37.04 2.44 -3.19
CA THR A 51 -37.14 1.63 -4.40
C THR A 51 -36.28 0.39 -4.18
N GLY A 52 -36.90 -0.62 -3.57
CA GLY A 52 -36.34 -1.94 -3.36
C GLY A 52 -35.90 -2.55 -4.69
N LEU A 53 -34.63 -2.38 -5.02
CA LEU A 53 -33.91 -3.46 -5.68
C LEU A 53 -33.81 -4.61 -4.67
N PRO A 54 -34.10 -5.84 -5.08
CA PRO A 54 -34.16 -6.99 -4.19
C PRO A 54 -32.90 -7.07 -3.34
N ARG A 55 -33.08 -6.88 -2.04
CA ARG A 55 -32.07 -6.92 -0.98
C ARG A 55 -31.68 -8.37 -0.67
N THR A 56 -31.45 -9.14 -1.72
CA THR A 56 -30.99 -10.53 -1.65
C THR A 56 -29.62 -10.72 -2.27
N GLU A 57 -29.10 -9.80 -3.10
CA GLU A 57 -27.76 -9.99 -3.70
C GLU A 57 -26.61 -9.17 -3.08
N GLN A 58 -26.86 -8.11 -2.30
CA GLN A 58 -25.76 -7.29 -1.76
C GLN A 58 -25.17 -7.78 -0.43
N SER A 59 -25.80 -8.76 0.23
CA SER A 59 -25.22 -9.43 1.40
C SER A 59 -24.63 -10.80 1.09
N GLU A 60 -24.84 -11.34 -0.12
CA GLU A 60 -24.35 -12.66 -0.53
C GLU A 60 -22.99 -12.58 -1.26
N VAL A 61 -22.61 -11.41 -1.80
CA VAL A 61 -21.26 -11.16 -2.33
C VAL A 61 -20.27 -10.72 -1.22
N SER A 62 -20.70 -10.72 0.04
CA SER A 62 -19.83 -10.54 1.22
C SER A 62 -19.57 -11.85 1.98
N GLY A 63 -19.93 -13.00 1.40
CA GLY A 63 -19.73 -14.34 1.98
C GLY A 63 -18.76 -15.23 1.20
N ILE A 64 -18.27 -14.79 0.03
CA ILE A 64 -17.36 -15.58 -0.80
C ILE A 64 -15.94 -15.13 -0.48
N ASN A 65 -15.23 -15.93 0.32
CA ASN A 65 -13.81 -15.83 0.67
C ASN A 65 -13.41 -14.99 1.91
N GLU A 66 -14.17 -15.03 3.02
CA GLU A 66 -13.48 -15.03 4.33
C GLU A 66 -12.87 -16.43 4.51
N VAL A 67 -11.85 -16.73 3.69
CA VAL A 67 -10.95 -17.87 3.88
C VAL A 67 -10.53 -17.84 5.34
N ASP A 68 -10.72 -18.98 6.03
CA ASP A 68 -10.39 -19.20 7.43
C ASP A 68 -9.23 -18.33 7.87
N ARG A 69 -9.52 -17.36 8.74
CA ARG A 69 -8.67 -16.19 9.03
C ARG A 69 -7.21 -16.63 9.10
N PRO A 70 -6.36 -16.28 8.11
CA PRO A 70 -4.99 -16.73 8.09
C PRO A 70 -4.32 -16.23 9.37
N ALA A 71 -3.73 -17.17 10.10
CA ALA A 71 -2.86 -17.03 11.27
C ALA A 71 -3.02 -15.72 12.06
N HIS A 72 -3.51 -15.81 13.30
CA HIS A 72 -3.51 -14.75 14.32
C HIS A 72 -2.45 -13.67 14.04
N TRP A 73 -2.90 -12.42 13.82
CA TRP A 73 -2.07 -11.23 13.53
C TRP A 73 -0.72 -11.17 14.27
N PRO A 74 -0.61 -11.59 15.56
CA PRO A 74 0.67 -11.61 16.26
C PRO A 74 1.75 -12.50 15.61
N SER A 75 1.39 -13.66 15.04
CA SER A 75 2.37 -14.54 14.38
C SER A 75 2.97 -13.91 13.13
N LEU A 76 2.16 -13.20 12.34
CA LEU A 76 2.61 -12.50 11.15
C LEU A 76 3.46 -11.29 11.50
N ALA A 77 3.11 -10.56 12.56
CA ALA A 77 3.94 -9.48 13.08
C ALA A 77 5.29 -10.01 13.59
N LEU A 78 5.28 -11.13 14.32
CA LEU A 78 6.50 -11.80 14.78
C LEU A 78 7.36 -12.29 13.60
N ALA A 79 6.72 -12.88 12.58
CA ALA A 79 7.42 -13.36 11.38
C ALA A 79 8.06 -12.20 10.61
N ALA A 80 7.37 -11.07 10.43
CA ALA A 80 7.94 -9.86 9.82
C ALA A 80 9.09 -9.29 10.67
N ALA A 81 8.92 -9.19 11.99
CA ALA A 81 9.98 -8.72 12.88
C ALA A 81 11.22 -9.62 12.79
N LEU A 82 11.03 -10.95 12.77
CA LEU A 82 12.12 -11.91 12.63
C LEU A 82 12.76 -11.81 11.24
N ALA A 83 11.98 -11.60 10.19
CA ALA A 83 12.47 -11.36 8.83
C ALA A 83 13.37 -10.12 8.78
N ILE A 84 12.93 -8.99 9.35
CA ILE A 84 13.71 -7.74 9.43
C ILE A 84 15.03 -7.95 10.17
N VAL A 85 15.00 -8.66 11.31
CA VAL A 85 16.21 -8.94 12.11
C VAL A 85 17.16 -9.88 11.34
N LEU A 86 16.62 -10.92 10.70
CA LEU A 86 17.40 -11.87 9.93
C LEU A 86 18.02 -11.20 8.71
N GLU A 87 17.26 -10.32 8.05
CA GLU A 87 17.69 -9.57 6.88
C GLU A 87 18.83 -8.61 7.20
N SER A 88 18.66 -7.80 8.25
CA SER A 88 19.69 -6.86 8.72
C SER A 88 20.97 -7.56 9.19
N THR A 89 20.86 -8.75 9.77
CA THR A 89 22.01 -9.46 10.37
C THR A 89 22.76 -10.35 9.38
N TRP A 90 22.05 -11.19 8.62
CA TRP A 90 22.66 -12.25 7.80
C TRP A 90 22.56 -11.98 6.31
N LEU A 91 21.37 -11.56 5.83
CA LEU A 91 21.15 -11.40 4.39
C LEU A 91 21.81 -10.15 3.82
N SER A 92 22.16 -9.16 4.64
CA SER A 92 22.98 -8.02 4.23
C SER A 92 24.32 -8.45 3.61
N ARG A 93 24.78 -9.69 3.84
CA ARG A 93 25.97 -10.28 3.21
C ARG A 93 25.68 -11.08 1.94
N LEU A 94 24.43 -11.46 1.70
CA LEU A 94 24.01 -12.29 0.56
C LEU A 94 23.55 -11.40 -0.60
N HIS A 95 24.52 -10.89 -1.35
CA HIS A 95 24.27 -10.24 -2.63
C HIS A 95 24.67 -11.16 -3.77
N LEU A 96 23.71 -11.61 -4.57
CA LEU A 96 23.94 -12.45 -5.74
C LEU A 96 23.73 -11.62 -7.00
N ARG A 97 24.81 -11.39 -7.76
CA ARG A 97 24.82 -10.59 -9.01
C ARG A 97 24.19 -9.19 -8.86
N GLY A 98 24.29 -8.61 -7.67
CA GLY A 98 23.78 -7.28 -7.35
C GLY A 98 22.30 -7.22 -6.96
N GLY A 99 21.57 -8.34 -6.98
CA GLY A 99 20.28 -8.47 -6.31
C GLY A 99 20.46 -8.72 -4.82
N SER A 100 19.68 -8.04 -3.99
CA SER A 100 19.51 -8.30 -2.56
C SER A 100 18.24 -9.12 -2.35
N LEU A 101 18.27 -10.05 -1.40
CA LEU A 101 17.06 -10.77 -1.01
C LEU A 101 16.32 -9.97 0.06
N ASP A 102 15.14 -9.47 -0.29
CA ASP A 102 14.22 -8.77 0.61
C ASP A 102 13.19 -9.78 1.13
N LEU A 103 13.33 -10.19 2.39
CA LEU A 103 12.42 -11.16 3.01
C LEU A 103 11.07 -10.52 3.34
N VAL A 104 11.09 -9.23 3.67
CA VAL A 104 9.91 -8.49 4.08
C VAL A 104 8.92 -8.39 2.92
N VAL A 105 9.37 -8.10 1.71
CA VAL A 105 8.53 -8.12 0.51
C VAL A 105 7.93 -9.50 0.28
N VAL A 106 8.69 -10.58 0.47
CA VAL A 106 8.17 -11.95 0.31
C VAL A 106 7.02 -12.21 1.28
N PHE A 107 7.19 -11.84 2.56
CA PHE A 107 6.12 -11.99 3.56
C PHE A 107 4.93 -11.07 3.28
N VAL A 108 5.16 -9.83 2.88
CA VAL A 108 4.09 -8.87 2.56
C VAL A 108 3.30 -9.32 1.32
N ALA A 109 3.97 -9.77 0.27
CA ALA A 109 3.32 -10.28 -0.93
C ALA A 109 2.51 -11.55 -0.63
N TRP A 110 3.06 -12.48 0.15
CA TRP A 110 2.36 -13.68 0.57
C TRP A 110 1.14 -13.38 1.46
N TYR A 111 1.29 -12.48 2.43
CA TYR A 111 0.18 -12.03 3.27
C TYR A 111 -0.90 -11.32 2.45
N ALA A 112 -0.52 -10.39 1.58
CA ALA A 112 -1.44 -9.69 0.70
C ALA A 112 -2.19 -10.65 -0.23
N ALA A 113 -1.51 -11.68 -0.75
CA ALA A 113 -2.10 -12.70 -1.60
C ALA A 113 -3.22 -13.49 -0.88
N THR A 114 -3.12 -13.66 0.44
CA THR A 114 -4.09 -14.42 1.23
C THR A 114 -5.15 -13.56 1.91
N ALA A 115 -4.79 -12.34 2.32
CA ALA A 115 -5.65 -11.45 3.09
C ALA A 115 -6.39 -10.39 2.24
N GLY A 116 -5.92 -10.15 1.00
CA GLY A 116 -6.48 -9.18 0.06
C GLY A 116 -5.87 -7.78 0.14
N ALA A 117 -6.23 -6.93 -0.82
CA ALA A 117 -5.60 -5.63 -1.09
C ALA A 117 -5.54 -4.67 0.11
N SER A 118 -6.65 -4.44 0.81
CA SER A 118 -6.68 -3.46 1.91
C SER A 118 -5.81 -3.88 3.11
N LYS A 119 -5.84 -5.17 3.46
CA LYS A 119 -5.02 -5.73 4.53
C LYS A 119 -3.55 -5.79 4.12
N GLY A 120 -3.27 -6.17 2.87
CA GLY A 120 -1.94 -6.15 2.27
C GLY A 120 -1.31 -4.74 2.28
N LEU A 121 -2.08 -3.71 1.93
CA LEU A 121 -1.63 -2.31 1.99
C LEU A 121 -1.23 -1.92 3.41
N LEU A 122 -2.11 -2.20 4.39
CA LEU A 122 -1.84 -1.83 5.79
C LEU A 122 -0.62 -2.57 6.33
N TYR A 123 -0.55 -3.89 6.10
CA TYR A 123 0.57 -4.71 6.57
C TYR A 123 1.89 -4.31 5.91
N GLY A 124 1.88 -4.10 4.59
CA GLY A 124 3.05 -3.61 3.86
C GLY A 124 3.52 -2.24 4.34
N ALA A 125 2.59 -1.30 4.56
CA ALA A 125 2.94 0.02 5.08
C ALA A 125 3.54 -0.05 6.50
N LEU A 126 3.01 -0.91 7.37
CA LEU A 126 3.55 -1.11 8.72
C LEU A 126 4.97 -1.72 8.68
N CYS A 127 5.18 -2.73 7.84
CA CYS A 127 6.51 -3.34 7.68
C CYS A 127 7.51 -2.34 7.08
N GLY A 128 7.13 -1.61 6.04
CA GLY A 128 8.01 -0.62 5.43
C GLY A 128 8.31 0.56 6.34
N MET A 129 7.36 0.96 7.20
CA MET A 129 7.65 1.95 8.25
C MET A 129 8.65 1.42 9.28
N ALA A 130 8.61 0.13 9.60
CA ALA A 130 9.60 -0.49 10.49
C ALA A 130 10.99 -0.54 9.83
N GLU A 131 11.06 -0.83 8.53
CA GLU A 131 12.31 -0.76 7.76
C GLU A 131 12.84 0.67 7.67
N ASP A 132 11.99 1.64 7.35
CA ASP A 132 12.37 3.05 7.30
C ASP A 132 12.86 3.56 8.67
N ALA A 133 12.35 3.03 9.78
CA ALA A 133 12.84 3.37 11.13
C ALA A 133 14.25 2.81 11.40
N LEU A 134 14.63 1.71 10.75
CA LEU A 134 15.95 1.09 10.86
C LEU A 134 16.93 1.64 9.81
N ALA A 135 16.42 2.07 8.65
CA ALA A 135 17.19 2.67 7.59
C ALA A 135 17.42 4.16 7.86
N VAL A 136 18.68 4.55 8.08
CA VAL A 136 19.07 5.91 8.50
C VAL A 136 18.67 7.02 7.49
N ARG A 137 18.18 6.71 6.28
CA ARG A 137 18.13 7.70 5.18
C ARG A 137 17.03 7.57 4.12
N THR A 138 16.05 6.68 4.27
CA THR A 138 15.05 6.39 3.22
C THR A 138 13.76 7.22 3.32
N GLY A 139 13.47 7.81 4.49
CA GLY A 139 12.53 8.93 4.63
C GLY A 139 11.06 8.65 4.31
N ALA A 140 10.63 7.38 4.27
CA ALA A 140 9.30 6.84 3.90
C ALA A 140 9.26 6.05 2.58
N ALA A 141 10.39 5.87 1.89
CA ALA A 141 10.43 5.15 0.62
C ALA A 141 10.03 3.67 0.77
N HIS A 142 10.45 2.99 1.84
CA HIS A 142 10.07 1.59 2.07
C HIS A 142 8.59 1.45 2.43
N MET A 143 8.07 2.34 3.28
CA MET A 143 6.65 2.40 3.63
C MET A 143 5.75 2.49 2.39
N LEU A 144 6.08 3.39 1.45
CA LEU A 144 5.32 3.55 0.21
C LEU A 144 5.48 2.34 -0.72
N ALA A 145 6.71 1.85 -0.90
CA ALA A 145 7.01 0.71 -1.76
C ALA A 145 6.27 -0.55 -1.31
N LEU A 146 6.41 -0.94 -0.04
CA LEU A 146 5.77 -2.13 0.52
C LEU A 146 4.26 -1.99 0.64
N GLY A 147 3.76 -0.81 1.03
CA GLY A 147 2.32 -0.54 1.12
C GLY A 147 1.62 -0.67 -0.23
N LEU A 148 2.15 -0.03 -1.28
CA LEU A 148 1.59 -0.12 -2.63
C LEU A 148 1.76 -1.52 -3.23
N THR A 149 2.91 -2.16 -3.01
CA THR A 149 3.16 -3.54 -3.45
C THR A 149 2.16 -4.50 -2.80
N GLY A 150 1.95 -4.40 -1.49
CA GLY A 150 0.94 -5.19 -0.78
C GLY A 150 -0.47 -4.96 -1.31
N ALA A 151 -0.81 -3.72 -1.67
CA ALA A 151 -2.10 -3.42 -2.29
C ALA A 151 -2.28 -4.13 -3.65
N VAL A 152 -1.27 -4.05 -4.52
CA VAL A 152 -1.31 -4.64 -5.87
C VAL A 152 -1.28 -6.16 -5.81
N CYS A 153 -0.41 -6.76 -4.99
CA CYS A 153 -0.37 -8.21 -4.78
C CYS A 153 -1.71 -8.74 -4.24
N GLY A 154 -2.34 -8.00 -3.34
CA GLY A 154 -3.66 -8.35 -2.80
C GLY A 154 -4.83 -8.06 -3.73
N LEU A 155 -4.64 -7.32 -4.82
CA LEU A 155 -5.60 -7.26 -5.94
C LEU A 155 -5.42 -8.46 -6.86
N GLY A 156 -4.17 -8.87 -7.11
CA GLY A 156 -3.81 -10.03 -7.91
C GLY A 156 -4.32 -11.36 -7.34
N SER A 157 -4.54 -11.44 -6.02
CA SER A 157 -5.07 -12.64 -5.36
C SER A 157 -6.43 -13.10 -5.89
N ARG A 158 -7.24 -12.17 -6.41
CA ARG A 158 -8.56 -12.50 -6.99
C ARG A 158 -8.46 -13.39 -8.24
N PHE A 159 -7.30 -13.39 -8.89
CA PHE A 159 -7.07 -14.16 -10.12
C PHE A 159 -6.24 -15.42 -9.88
N VAL A 160 -5.79 -15.66 -8.65
CA VAL A 160 -4.86 -16.74 -8.32
C VAL A 160 -5.60 -17.90 -7.64
N LEU A 161 -5.40 -19.11 -8.15
CA LEU A 161 -5.89 -20.32 -7.51
C LEU A 161 -5.16 -20.52 -6.18
N PRO A 162 -5.89 -20.61 -5.04
CA PRO A 162 -5.30 -20.62 -3.70
C PRO A 162 -4.36 -21.80 -3.44
N ASP A 163 -4.51 -22.91 -4.16
CA ASP A 163 -3.71 -24.12 -3.97
C ASP A 163 -2.45 -24.17 -4.84
N SER A 164 -2.28 -23.22 -5.76
CA SER A 164 -1.16 -23.25 -6.70
C SER A 164 0.06 -22.49 -6.16
N VAL A 165 1.06 -23.24 -5.68
CA VAL A 165 2.35 -22.70 -5.22
C VAL A 165 2.97 -21.76 -6.26
N PHE A 166 2.87 -22.13 -7.54
CA PHE A 166 3.38 -21.34 -8.65
C PHE A 166 2.70 -19.98 -8.80
N ALA A 167 1.41 -19.87 -8.50
CA ALA A 167 0.72 -18.59 -8.62
C ALA A 167 1.08 -17.64 -7.48
N ILE A 168 1.22 -18.16 -6.24
CA ILE A 168 1.72 -17.34 -5.13
C ILE A 168 3.17 -16.93 -5.38
N ALA A 169 4.01 -17.85 -5.87
CA ALA A 169 5.38 -17.53 -6.28
C ALA A 169 5.43 -16.46 -7.37
N GLY A 170 4.50 -16.51 -8.34
CA GLY A 170 4.34 -15.47 -9.36
C GLY A 170 3.97 -14.11 -8.78
N ILE A 171 3.03 -14.06 -7.82
CA ILE A 171 2.71 -12.83 -7.09
C ILE A 171 3.93 -12.28 -6.35
N VAL A 172 4.69 -13.14 -5.67
CA VAL A 172 5.93 -12.73 -4.98
C VAL A 172 6.93 -12.13 -5.97
N ALA A 173 7.16 -12.78 -7.12
CA ALA A 173 8.07 -12.27 -8.15
C ALA A 173 7.66 -10.88 -8.63
N VAL A 174 6.38 -10.70 -8.99
CA VAL A 174 5.83 -9.42 -9.43
C VAL A 174 5.91 -8.38 -8.32
N GLY A 175 5.60 -8.78 -7.09
CA GLY A 175 5.68 -7.92 -5.92
C GLY A 175 7.09 -7.40 -5.67
N THR A 176 8.12 -8.24 -5.78
CA THR A 176 9.51 -7.84 -5.64
C THR A 176 9.94 -6.83 -6.69
N VAL A 177 9.64 -7.09 -7.98
CA VAL A 177 9.96 -6.14 -9.05
C VAL A 177 9.22 -4.81 -8.86
N LEU A 178 7.96 -4.87 -8.42
CA LEU A 178 7.14 -3.69 -8.19
C LEU A 178 7.64 -2.87 -6.99
N SER A 179 7.99 -3.52 -5.88
CA SER A 179 8.54 -2.86 -4.69
C SER A 179 9.82 -2.11 -5.04
N ASP A 180 10.76 -2.78 -5.74
CA ASP A 180 11.99 -2.15 -6.21
C ASP A 180 11.70 -0.95 -7.13
N ALA A 181 10.78 -1.10 -8.08
CA ALA A 181 10.43 -0.01 -8.99
C ALA A 181 9.85 1.20 -8.25
N ILE A 182 8.96 0.99 -7.28
CA ILE A 182 8.36 2.07 -6.49
C ILE A 182 9.40 2.72 -5.57
N PHE A 183 10.24 1.91 -4.93
CA PHE A 183 11.32 2.40 -4.08
C PHE A 183 12.28 3.30 -4.86
N TRP A 184 12.79 2.82 -6.00
CA TRP A 184 13.70 3.60 -6.84
C TRP A 184 13.03 4.84 -7.43
N SER A 185 11.75 4.75 -7.84
CA SER A 185 10.98 5.91 -8.29
C SER A 185 10.84 6.97 -7.18
N THR A 186 10.64 6.55 -5.93
CA THR A 186 10.52 7.46 -4.79
C THR A 186 11.87 8.12 -4.46
N MET A 187 12.95 7.34 -4.50
CA MET A 187 14.31 7.84 -4.26
C MET A 187 14.77 8.80 -5.37
N SER A 188 14.45 8.52 -6.63
CA SER A 188 14.71 9.41 -7.77
C SER A 188 14.08 10.80 -7.55
N MET A 189 12.82 10.86 -7.10
CA MET A 189 12.17 12.13 -6.76
C MET A 189 12.87 12.90 -5.63
N GLY A 190 13.61 12.21 -4.76
CA GLY A 190 14.44 12.79 -3.70
C GLY A 190 15.75 13.41 -4.17
N GLY A 191 16.05 13.38 -5.49
CA GLY A 191 17.27 13.94 -6.07
C GLY A 191 18.44 12.95 -6.15
N PHE A 192 18.17 11.65 -6.04
CA PHE A 192 19.16 10.62 -6.36
C PHE A 192 19.38 10.55 -7.88
N PRO A 193 20.62 10.33 -8.36
CA PRO A 193 20.94 10.42 -9.79
C PRO A 193 20.26 9.32 -10.62
N ASP A 194 19.52 9.73 -11.67
CA ASP A 194 18.66 8.88 -12.52
C ASP A 194 19.38 7.97 -13.54
N GLY A 195 20.69 7.75 -13.40
CA GLY A 195 21.55 7.27 -14.49
C GLY A 195 21.57 5.76 -14.77
N LEU A 196 20.79 4.93 -14.08
CA LEU A 196 21.05 3.48 -14.02
C LEU A 196 19.81 2.58 -14.18
N GLY A 197 18.75 3.05 -14.86
CA GLY A 197 17.50 2.30 -15.01
C GLY A 197 17.68 0.84 -15.46
N SER A 198 18.55 0.58 -16.44
CA SER A 198 18.86 -0.79 -16.88
C SER A 198 19.53 -1.64 -15.81
N LEU A 199 20.38 -1.04 -14.97
CA LEU A 199 21.08 -1.73 -13.91
C LEU A 199 20.13 -2.03 -12.74
N HIS A 200 19.21 -1.12 -12.44
CA HIS A 200 18.14 -1.36 -11.46
C HIS A 200 17.19 -2.46 -11.92
N PHE A 201 16.81 -2.48 -13.21
CA PHE A 201 15.98 -3.54 -13.76
C PHE A 201 16.66 -4.91 -13.69
N HIS A 202 17.96 -4.98 -13.98
CA HIS A 202 18.71 -6.23 -13.82
C HIS A 202 18.75 -6.69 -12.36
N ARG A 203 18.98 -5.77 -11.42
CA ARG A 203 19.00 -6.07 -9.98
C ARG A 203 17.65 -6.54 -9.47
N SER A 204 16.56 -5.91 -9.91
CA SER A 204 15.20 -6.31 -9.49
C SER A 204 14.81 -7.68 -10.02
N LEU A 205 15.28 -8.04 -11.22
CA LEU A 205 15.08 -9.39 -11.76
C LEU A 205 15.80 -10.46 -10.92
N TRP A 206 17.04 -10.19 -10.49
CA TRP A 206 17.76 -11.08 -9.57
C TRP A 206 17.11 -11.14 -8.20
N SER A 207 16.68 -10.00 -7.65
CA SER A 207 15.94 -9.92 -6.39
C SER A 207 14.66 -10.77 -6.44
N ALA A 208 13.87 -10.64 -7.52
CA ALA A 208 12.66 -11.41 -7.72
C ALA A 208 12.94 -12.92 -7.83
N LEU A 209 13.99 -13.32 -8.54
CA LEU A 209 14.41 -14.72 -8.63
C LEU A 209 14.74 -15.29 -7.23
N LEU A 210 15.53 -14.56 -6.45
CA LEU A 210 15.88 -14.94 -5.07
C LEU A 210 14.65 -15.01 -4.18
N GLY A 211 13.74 -14.04 -4.28
CA GLY A 211 12.47 -14.02 -3.53
C GLY A 211 11.60 -15.24 -3.84
N VAL A 212 11.48 -15.62 -5.11
CA VAL A 212 10.78 -16.84 -5.52
C VAL A 212 11.44 -18.09 -4.95
N MET A 213 12.77 -18.22 -5.05
CA MET A 213 13.47 -19.38 -4.50
C MET A 213 13.27 -19.49 -2.99
N THR A 214 13.41 -18.38 -2.26
CA THR A 214 13.18 -18.33 -0.82
C THR A 214 11.74 -18.70 -0.46
N PHE A 215 10.75 -18.18 -1.19
CA PHE A 215 9.35 -18.54 -0.99
C PHE A 215 9.12 -20.05 -1.17
N VAL A 216 9.65 -20.64 -2.23
CA VAL A 216 9.51 -22.09 -2.49
C VAL A 216 10.17 -22.92 -1.39
N ILE A 217 11.33 -22.51 -0.89
CA ILE A 217 12.02 -23.18 0.23
C ILE A 217 11.19 -23.09 1.51
N LEU A 218 10.67 -21.90 1.84
CA LEU A 218 9.82 -21.69 3.02
C LEU A 218 8.55 -22.53 2.94
N TRP A 219 7.90 -22.54 1.78
CA TRP A 219 6.72 -23.35 1.53
C TRP A 219 7.01 -24.85 1.69
N SER A 220 8.07 -25.35 1.05
CA SER A 220 8.49 -26.76 1.13
C SER A 220 8.78 -27.18 2.58
N THR A 221 9.49 -26.33 3.33
CA THR A 221 9.82 -26.57 4.73
C THR A 221 8.56 -26.61 5.59
N SER A 222 7.63 -25.69 5.37
CA SER A 222 6.33 -25.66 6.05
C SER A 222 5.51 -26.93 5.77
N THR A 223 5.42 -27.36 4.51
CA THR A 223 4.71 -28.59 4.14
C THR A 223 5.33 -29.83 4.79
N TRP A 224 6.66 -29.91 4.83
CA TRP A 224 7.36 -31.02 5.44
C TRP A 224 7.14 -31.08 6.96
N LEU A 225 7.16 -29.94 7.64
CA LEU A 225 6.86 -29.86 9.08
C LEU A 225 5.43 -30.29 9.40
N ARG A 226 4.45 -29.88 8.58
CA ARG A 226 3.05 -30.32 8.75
C ARG A 226 2.91 -31.83 8.60
N ASN A 227 3.56 -32.43 7.61
CA ASN A 227 3.51 -33.88 7.40
C ASN A 227 4.12 -34.68 8.56
N ARG A 228 5.15 -34.14 9.24
CA ARG A 228 5.75 -34.79 10.42
C ARG A 228 4.85 -34.77 11.66
N ASN A 229 4.04 -33.73 11.82
CA ASN A 229 3.17 -33.62 12.99
C ASN A 229 1.88 -34.45 12.86
N GLY A 230 1.44 -34.78 11.64
CA GLY A 230 0.24 -35.57 11.39
C GLY A 230 0.37 -37.08 11.60
N SER A 231 1.58 -37.59 11.88
CA SER A 231 1.84 -39.03 12.09
C SER A 231 1.91 -39.43 13.57
N ARG A 232 1.41 -38.61 14.49
CA ARG A 232 1.35 -38.86 15.94
C ARG A 232 -0.10 -38.83 16.40
#